data_AF-T1CKE5-F1
#
_entry.id   AF-T1CKE5-F1
#
_cell.length_a   1.000
_cell.length_b   1.000
_cell.length_c   1.000
_cell.angle_alpha   90.00
_cell.angle_beta   90.00
_cell.angle_gamma   90.00
#
_symmetry.space_group_name_H-M   'P 1'
#
loop_
_entity.id
_entity.type
_entity.pdbx_description
1 polymer ?
#
loop_
_entity_poly.entity_id
_entity_poly.type
_entity_poly.pdbx_seq_one_letter_code
_entity_poly.pdbx_strand_id
1 'polypeptide(L)'
;MVDEFILEFTHDRVMDFIFPGLPPTGRPVSLPTVAIVGLKDGRVDYEHIYWDQASALRQIGRLDAPGLPVVGAEASERLRRLVGSRRRRGRRTR
;
A
#
# COMPACT_ATOMS: atom_id res chain seq x y z
N MET A 1 7.64 14.88 7.53
CA MET A 1 7.46 14.66 6.08
C MET A 1 6.40 13.58 5.90
N VAL A 2 5.57 13.67 4.85
CA VAL A 2 4.60 12.63 4.50
C VAL A 2 4.84 12.25 3.05
N ASP A 3 4.91 10.95 2.77
CA ASP A 3 4.98 10.41 1.42
C ASP A 3 3.85 9.41 1.17
N GLU A 4 3.38 9.36 -0.07
CA GLU A 4 2.30 8.48 -0.53
C GLU A 4 2.77 7.71 -1.76
N PHE A 5 2.79 6.38 -1.67
CA PHE A 5 3.24 5.52 -2.75
C PHE A 5 2.43 4.22 -2.81
N ILE A 6 2.55 3.51 -3.94
CA ILE A 6 2.03 2.14 -4.07
C ILE A 6 3.22 1.19 -3.86
N LEU A 7 3.15 0.42 -2.77
CA LEU A 7 4.12 -0.63 -2.48
C LEU A 7 3.75 -1.88 -3.27
N GLU A 8 4.68 -2.40 -4.07
CA GLU A 8 4.48 -3.60 -4.90
C GLU A 8 5.58 -4.62 -4.62
N PHE A 9 5.18 -5.87 -4.36
CA PHE A 9 6.09 -6.97 -4.10
C PHE A 9 5.40 -8.31 -4.33
N THR A 10 6.18 -9.39 -4.35
CA THR A 10 5.67 -10.76 -4.29
C THR A 10 5.93 -11.30 -2.90
N HIS A 11 4.94 -11.96 -2.29
CA HIS A 11 5.12 -12.62 -0.99
C HIS A 11 5.91 -13.93 -1.15
N ASP A 12 7.21 -13.79 -1.42
CA ASP A 12 8.17 -14.85 -1.80
C ASP A 12 9.04 -15.34 -0.64
N ARG A 13 9.03 -14.61 0.48
CA ARG A 13 9.75 -14.89 1.73
C ARG A 13 8.87 -14.53 2.92
N VAL A 14 9.26 -14.95 4.11
CA VAL A 14 8.62 -14.50 5.35
C VAL A 14 8.85 -12.99 5.49
N MET A 15 7.79 -12.22 5.67
CA MET A 15 7.83 -10.76 5.72
C MET A 15 7.18 -10.28 7.01
N ASP A 16 7.84 -10.45 8.15
CA ASP A 16 7.24 -10.24 9.48
C ASP A 16 6.69 -8.82 9.70
N PHE A 17 7.22 -7.82 8.99
CA PHE A 17 6.70 -6.46 9.08
C PHE A 17 5.29 -6.30 8.49
N ILE A 18 4.95 -7.06 7.44
CA ILE A 18 3.65 -6.96 6.74
C ILE A 18 2.76 -8.15 7.09
N PHE A 19 3.33 -9.35 7.17
CA PHE A 19 2.65 -10.63 7.36
C PHE A 19 3.33 -11.44 8.47
N PRO A 20 3.19 -11.04 9.75
CA PRO A 20 3.86 -11.69 10.88
C PRO A 20 3.65 -13.21 10.90
N GLY A 21 4.74 -13.98 10.80
CA GLY A 21 4.72 -15.44 10.90
C GLY A 21 4.03 -16.20 9.75
N LEU A 22 3.62 -15.52 8.66
CA LEU A 22 2.97 -16.19 7.54
C LEU A 22 4.01 -16.72 6.54
N PRO A 23 3.89 -17.99 6.10
CA PRO A 23 4.79 -18.54 5.09
C PRO A 23 4.53 -17.89 3.72
N PRO A 24 5.54 -17.86 2.83
CA PRO A 24 5.41 -17.31 1.48
C PRO A 24 4.21 -17.91 0.74
N THR A 25 3.46 -17.06 0.04
CA THR A 25 2.32 -17.49 -0.78
C THR A 25 2.59 -17.41 -2.28
N GLY A 26 3.69 -16.77 -2.68
CA GLY A 26 4.05 -16.53 -4.09
C GLY A 26 3.11 -15.56 -4.81
N ARG A 27 2.19 -14.90 -4.10
CA ARG A 27 1.20 -14.01 -4.70
C ARG A 27 1.73 -12.58 -4.79
N PRO A 28 1.45 -11.86 -5.88
CA PRO A 28 1.75 -10.44 -5.98
C PRO A 28 0.84 -9.64 -5.04
N VAL A 29 1.40 -8.58 -4.47
CA VAL A 29 0.71 -7.64 -3.56
C VAL A 29 0.96 -6.22 -4.06
N SER A 30 -0.11 -5.42 -4.11
CA SER A 30 -0.07 -3.99 -4.42
C SER A 30 -0.88 -3.23 -3.38
N LEU A 31 -0.24 -2.32 -2.64
CA LEU A 31 -0.84 -1.61 -1.51
C LEU A 31 -0.56 -0.10 -1.56
N PRO A 32 -1.59 0.76 -1.57
CA PRO A 32 -1.41 2.17 -1.23
C PRO A 32 -0.85 2.28 0.20
N THR A 33 0.24 3.03 0.33
CA THR A 33 1.01 3.15 1.57
C THR A 33 1.27 4.62 1.86
N VAL A 34 1.13 5.00 3.13
CA VAL A 34 1.46 6.34 3.62
C VAL A 34 2.60 6.21 4.62
N ALA A 35 3.69 6.94 4.39
CA ALA A 35 4.80 7.03 5.32
C ALA A 35 4.84 8.43 5.94
N ILE A 36 4.78 8.50 7.27
CA ILE A 36 4.92 9.74 8.04
C ILE A 36 6.27 9.67 8.75
N VAL A 37 7.20 10.52 8.35
CA VAL A 37 8.57 10.55 8.86
C VAL A 37 8.80 11.80 9.68
N GLY A 38 9.15 11.61 10.95
CA GLY A 38 9.64 12.66 11.83
C GLY A 38 11.14 12.87 11.64
N LEU A 39 11.56 14.13 11.52
CA LEU A 39 12.98 14.49 11.41
C LEU A 39 13.40 15.34 12.59
N LYS A 40 14.57 15.05 13.16
CA LYS A 40 15.20 15.81 14.23
C LYS A 40 16.69 15.93 13.96
N ASP A 41 17.23 17.14 14.03
CA ASP A 41 18.65 17.44 13.77
C ASP A 41 19.16 16.89 12.41
N GLY A 42 18.29 16.95 11.39
CA GLY A 42 18.59 16.45 10.04
C GLY A 42 18.59 14.92 9.91
N ARG A 43 18.15 14.17 10.92
CA ARG A 43 18.06 12.70 10.93
C ARG A 43 16.61 12.24 11.12
N VAL A 44 16.33 11.00 10.74
CA VAL A 44 15.05 10.34 11.05
C VAL A 44 14.96 10.08 12.55
N ASP A 45 13.88 10.57 13.15
CA ASP A 45 13.55 10.38 14.58
C ASP A 45 12.50 9.28 14.74
N TYR A 46 11.48 9.26 13.88
CA TYR A 46 10.46 8.22 13.86
C TYR A 46 9.85 8.03 12.46
N GLU A 47 9.25 6.87 12.25
CA GLU A 47 8.48 6.53 11.05
C GLU A 47 7.16 5.87 11.46
N HIS A 48 6.03 6.41 11.00
CA HIS A 48 4.74 5.74 11.06
C HIS A 48 4.32 5.39 9.64
N ILE A 49 4.22 4.10 9.34
CA ILE A 49 3.86 3.59 8.02
C ILE A 49 2.50 2.93 8.12
N TYR A 50 1.57 3.35 7.25
CA TYR A 50 0.21 2.82 7.18
C TYR A 50 -0.05 2.14 5.84
N TRP A 51 -0.70 0.98 5.91
CA TRP A 51 -1.33 0.29 4.78
C TRP A 51 -2.62 -0.41 5.25
N ASP A 52 -3.48 -0.78 4.29
CA ASP A 52 -4.69 -1.56 4.58
C ASP A 52 -4.35 -3.06 4.71
N GLN A 53 -4.29 -3.53 5.96
CA GLN A 53 -3.96 -4.91 6.27
C GLN A 53 -5.02 -5.92 5.80
N ALA A 54 -6.31 -5.55 5.79
CA ALA A 54 -7.35 -6.45 5.31
C ALA A 54 -7.20 -6.70 3.81
N SER A 55 -6.92 -5.64 3.04
CA SER A 55 -6.62 -5.76 1.62
C SER A 55 -5.33 -6.55 1.36
N ALA A 56 -4.31 -6.42 2.21
CA ALA A 56 -3.08 -7.20 2.12
C ALA A 56 -3.35 -8.71 2.34
N LEU A 57 -4.07 -9.06 3.40
CA LEU A 57 -4.43 -10.45 3.72
C LEU A 57 -5.35 -11.09 2.67
N ARG A 58 -6.28 -10.33 2.09
CA ARG A 58 -7.13 -10.80 0.97
C ARG A 58 -6.28 -11.15 -0.26
N GLN A 59 -5.32 -10.29 -0.64
CA GLN A 59 -4.45 -10.53 -1.79
C GLN A 59 -3.62 -11.82 -1.65
N ILE A 60 -3.13 -12.10 -0.43
CA ILE A 60 -2.38 -13.34 -0.17
C ILE A 60 -3.26 -14.56 0.14
N GLY A 61 -4.60 -14.42 0.10
CA GLY A 61 -5.54 -15.52 0.35
C GLY A 61 -5.63 -15.97 1.80
N ARG A 62 -5.36 -15.06 2.76
CA ARG A 62 -5.42 -15.31 4.20
C ARG A 62 -6.61 -14.65 4.90
N LEU A 63 -7.41 -13.91 4.15
CA LEU A 63 -8.66 -13.35 4.61
C LEU A 63 -9.73 -13.54 3.53
N ASP A 64 -10.77 -14.31 3.86
CA ASP A 64 -12.03 -14.30 3.14
C ASP A 64 -13.01 -13.41 3.92
N ALA A 65 -13.56 -12.39 3.26
CA ALA A 65 -14.32 -11.32 3.91
C ALA A 65 -15.63 -11.02 3.17
N PRO A 66 -16.51 -12.03 3.00
CA PRO A 66 -17.77 -11.84 2.31
C PRO A 66 -18.64 -10.80 3.03
N GLY A 67 -19.20 -9.85 2.28
CA GLY A 67 -20.05 -8.80 2.81
C GLY A 67 -19.33 -7.65 3.53
N LEU A 68 -18.00 -7.73 3.69
CA LEU A 68 -17.21 -6.62 4.24
C LEU A 68 -16.59 -5.78 3.11
N PRO A 69 -16.36 -4.47 3.32
CA PRO A 69 -15.80 -3.57 2.31
C PRO A 69 -14.27 -3.73 2.14
N VAL A 70 -13.78 -4.97 2.02
CA VAL A 70 -12.36 -5.27 1.80
C VAL A 70 -12.10 -5.32 0.30
N VAL A 71 -11.29 -4.40 -0.22
CA VAL A 71 -11.11 -4.22 -1.66
C VAL A 71 -10.03 -5.12 -2.25
N GLY A 72 -8.80 -5.12 -1.73
CA GLY A 72 -7.65 -5.80 -2.34
C GLY A 72 -6.81 -4.88 -3.24
N ALA A 73 -6.25 -5.41 -4.33
CA ALA A 73 -5.38 -4.68 -5.26
C ALA A 73 -6.12 -3.56 -6.04
N GLU A 74 -7.45 -3.65 -6.09
CA GLU A 74 -8.38 -2.69 -6.67
C GLU A 74 -8.19 -1.28 -6.09
N ALA A 75 -7.70 -1.17 -4.84
CA ALA A 75 -7.32 0.11 -4.22
C ALA A 75 -6.20 0.82 -4.99
N SER A 76 -5.13 0.09 -5.32
CA SER A 76 -4.00 0.61 -6.11
C SER A 76 -4.44 1.00 -7.52
N GLU A 77 -5.26 0.19 -8.18
CA GLU A 77 -5.79 0.49 -9.52
C GLU A 77 -6.62 1.77 -9.53
N ARG A 78 -7.45 1.97 -8.49
CA ARG A 78 -8.21 3.21 -8.31
C ARG A 78 -7.28 4.40 -8.12
N LEU A 79 -6.25 4.29 -7.28
CA LEU A 79 -5.30 5.38 -7.04
C LEU A 79 -4.54 5.76 -8.32
N ARG A 80 -4.03 4.77 -9.09
CA ARG A 80 -3.37 5.00 -10.38
C ARG A 80 -4.26 5.77 -11.35
N ARG A 81 -5.55 5.41 -11.45
CA ARG A 81 -6.53 6.11 -12.29
C ARG A 81 -6.73 7.56 -11.82
N LEU A 82 -6.87 7.79 -10.52
CA LEU A 82 -7.08 9.13 -9.96
C LEU A 82 -5.86 10.04 -10.20
N VAL A 83 -4.65 9.56 -9.94
CA VAL A 83 -3.41 10.32 -10.19
C VAL A 83 -3.23 10.62 -11.68
N GLY A 84 -3.47 9.63 -12.56
CA GLY A 84 -3.44 9.82 -14.01
C GLY A 84 -4.43 10.87 -14.50
N SER A 85 -5.65 10.88 -13.93
CA SER A 85 -6.69 11.87 -14.28
C SER A 85 -6.33 13.29 -13.82
N ARG A 86 -5.71 13.45 -12.64
CA ARG A 86 -5.26 14.75 -12.12
C ARG A 86 -4.15 15.34 -12.98
N ARG A 87 -3.18 14.52 -13.42
CA ARG A 87 -2.14 14.94 -14.37
C ARG A 87 -2.70 15.44 -15.71
N ARG A 88 -3.80 14.85 -16.19
CA ARG A 88 -4.46 15.27 -17.45
C ARG A 88 -5.25 16.59 -17.30
N ARG A 89 -5.86 16.87 -16.14
CA ARG A 89 -6.58 18.14 -15.93
C ARG A 89 -5.65 19.34 -15.80
N GLY A 90 -4.51 19.19 -15.11
CA GLY A 90 -3.53 20.29 -14.96
C GLY A 90 -2.82 20.70 -16.27
N ARG A 91 -2.92 19.88 -17.32
CA ARG A 91 -2.29 20.10 -18.62
C ARG A 91 -3.19 20.81 -19.65
N ARG A 92 -4.45 21.10 -19.29
CA ARG A 92 -5.45 21.75 -20.16
C ARG A 92 -5.62 23.25 -19.91
N THR A 93 -4.86 23.83 -18.97
CA THR A 93 -4.89 25.26 -18.62
C THR A 93 -3.52 25.93 -18.75
N ARG A 94 -2.73 25.51 -19.72
CA ARG A 94 -1.54 26.24 -20.19
C ARG A 94 -1.60 26.36 -21.70
#